data_AF-A0A3B1CRJ1-F1
#
_entry.id   AF-A0A3B1CRJ1-F1
#
_cell.length_a   1.000
_cell.length_b   1.000
_cell.length_c   1.000
_cell.angle_alpha   90.00
_cell.angle_beta   90.00
_cell.angle_gamma   90.00
#
_symmetry.space_group_name_H-M   'P 1'
#
loop_
_entity.id
_entity.type
_entity.pdbx_description
1 polymer ?
#
loop_
_entity_poly.entity_id
_entity_poly.type
_entity_poly.pdbx_seq_one_letter_code
_entity_poly.pdbx_strand_id
1 'polypeptide(L)' 'RWGTPEDLMGTVVFLSSAASDYLNGSVVLVDGGWMGR' A
#
# COMPACT_ATOMS: atom_id res chain seq x y z
N ARG A 1 7.29 0.98 14.32
CA ARG A 1 6.36 1.96 14.94
C ARG A 1 4.93 1.59 14.58
N TRP A 2 3.92 2.09 15.30
CA TRP A 2 2.55 1.99 14.81
C TRP A 2 2.38 2.84 13.55
N GLY A 3 1.58 2.33 12.62
CA GLY A 3 1.20 3.06 11.42
C GLY A 3 0.27 4.22 11.78
N THR A 4 0.32 5.28 10.98
CA THR A 4 -0.62 6.40 11.02
C THR A 4 -1.40 6.45 9.70
N PRO A 5 -2.55 7.13 9.65
CA PRO A 5 -3.33 7.26 8.41
C PRO A 5 -2.52 7.80 7.23
N GLU A 6 -1.53 8.67 7.50
CA GLU A 6 -0.68 9.30 6.49
C GLU A 6 0.18 8.28 5.74
N ASP A 7 0.52 7.16 6.37
CA ASP A 7 1.33 6.09 5.75
C ASP A 7 0.61 5.39 4.60
N LEU A 8 -0.73 5.41 4.59
CA LEU A 8 -1.54 4.79 3.54
C LEU A 8 -1.75 5.71 2.33
N MET A 9 -1.56 7.02 2.49
CA MET A 9 -1.95 8.00 1.46
C MET A 9 -1.26 7.72 0.11
N GLY A 10 0.05 7.43 0.13
CA GLY A 10 0.80 7.12 -1.09
C GLY A 10 0.28 5.86 -1.78
N THR A 11 0.00 4.79 -1.02
CA THR A 11 -0.54 3.54 -1.55
C THR A 11 -1.94 3.71 -2.10
N VAL A 12 -2.80 4.49 -1.43
CA VAL A 12 -4.16 4.78 -1.91
C VAL A 12 -4.12 5.57 -3.22
N VAL A 13 -3.28 6.61 -3.30
CA VAL A 13 -3.11 7.39 -4.54
C VAL A 13 -2.58 6.49 -5.67
N PHE A 14 -1.57 5.66 -5.38
CA PHE A 14 -1.00 4.72 -6.35
C PHE A 14 -2.07 3.77 -6.91
N LEU A 15 -2.79 3.05 -6.03
CA LEU A 15 -3.81 2.07 -6.39
C LEU A 15 -5.06 2.69 -7.04
N SER A 16 -5.29 4.00 -6.86
CA SER A 16 -6.41 4.73 -7.48
C SER A 16 -6.02 5.41 -8.78
N SER A 17 -4.79 5.21 -9.26
CA SER A 17 -4.23 5.91 -10.42
C SER A 17 -3.82 4.94 -11.52
N ALA A 18 -3.61 5.49 -12.72
CA ALA A 18 -3.09 4.75 -13.89
C ALA A 18 -1.71 4.11 -13.65
N ALA A 19 -0.97 4.55 -12.61
CA ALA A 19 0.30 3.93 -12.23
C ALA A 19 0.13 2.46 -11.79
N SER A 20 -1.11 2.03 -11.50
CA SER A 20 -1.43 0.67 -11.07
C SER A 20 -2.26 -0.13 -12.08
N ASP A 21 -2.39 0.32 -13.34
CA ASP A 21 -3.29 -0.31 -14.35
C ASP A 21 -3.00 -1.79 -14.63
N TYR A 22 -1.78 -2.26 -14.38
CA TYR A 22 -1.40 -3.67 -14.54
C TYR A 22 -1.49 -4.50 -13.25
N LEU A 23 -1.87 -3.89 -12.12
CA LEU A 23 -2.07 -4.57 -10.84
C LEU A 23 -3.56 -4.85 -10.63
N ASN A 24 -3.93 -6.13 -10.60
CA ASN A 24 -5.29 -6.57 -10.32
C ASN A 24 -5.28 -7.84 -9.47
N GLY A 25 -6.23 -7.97 -8.54
CA GLY A 25 -6.38 -9.16 -7.70
C GLY A 25 -5.25 -9.39 -6.69
N SER A 26 -4.43 -8.37 -6.42
CA SER A 26 -3.29 -8.45 -5.49
C SER A 26 -3.55 -7.67 -4.20
N VAL A 27 -2.81 -8.03 -3.14
CA VAL A 27 -2.85 -7.34 -1.84
C VAL A 27 -1.50 -6.65 -1.63
N VAL A 28 -1.53 -5.34 -1.43
CA VAL A 28 -0.34 -4.54 -1.08
C VAL A 28 -0.30 -4.34 0.42
N LEU A 29 0.73 -4.89 1.07
CA LEU A 29 0.92 -4.78 2.52
C LEU A 29 1.63 -3.47 2.86
N VAL A 30 1.03 -2.68 3.75
CA VAL A 30 1.61 -1.47 4.35
C VAL A 30 1.67 -1.67 5.86
N ASP A 31 2.58 -2.54 6.30
CA ASP A 31 2.62 -3.07 7.68
C ASP A 31 3.91 -2.73 8.45
N GLY A 32 4.81 -1.96 7.84
CA GLY A 32 6.12 -1.63 8.42
C GLY A 32 7.08 -2.83 8.52
N GLY A 33 6.89 -3.86 7.70
CA GLY A 33 7.73 -5.07 7.68
C GLY A 33 7.29 -6.13 8.69
N TRP A 34 6.07 -6.04 9.23
CA TRP A 34 5.56 -6.95 10.26
C TRP A 34 5.48 -8.41 9.79
N MET A 35 5.04 -8.64 8.55
CA MET A 35 4.96 -9.99 7.95
C MET A 35 6.28 -10.49 7.35
N GLY A 36 7.26 -9.60 7.15
CA GLY A 36 8.55 -9.92 6.53
C GLY A 36 9.65 -10.34 7.52
N ARG A 37 9.31 -10.52 8.79
CA ARG A 37 10.20 -10.98 9.85
C ARG A 37 10.08 -12.49 10.08
#